data_AF-A0AAE1GR90-F1
#
_entry.id   AF-A0AAE1GR90-F1
#
_cell.length_a   1.000
_cell.length_b   1.000
_cell.length_c   1.000
_cell.angle_alpha   90.00
_cell.angle_beta   90.00
_cell.angle_gamma   90.00
#
_symmetry.space_group_name_H-M   'P 1'
#
loop_
_entity.id
_entity.type
_entity.pdbx_description
1 polymer ?
#
loop_
_entity_poly.entity_id
_entity_poly.type
_entity_poly.pdbx_seq_one_letter_code
_entity_poly.pdbx_strand_id
1 'polypeptide(L)'
;MLAPLLTLALLPLALAACPCPPAPAAAEVCGSDHKTYPSACDLDCTAPPGVAAAHPGPCRPADAALGRPTNATLLLSGRRARRSATTDAMKKFEKCESDRQLDSRRLESLFQCGEVSCSECTGEEAGDCMLMCKRNCLCGCLGLHTTGLDSRRCSRCREERNCVGQYVACMDRCSTQECRDRCWLDEEWCTCRCAQQADGLVSSSSSAPVLLTEVLLALLCACAPPKPWT
;
A
#
# COMPACT_ATOMS: atom_id res chain seq x y z
N MET A 1 -39.24 -36.94 59.02
CA MET A 1 -40.19 -36.37 58.05
C MET A 1 -39.42 -35.45 57.12
N LEU A 2 -39.57 -35.69 55.81
CA LEU A 2 -39.39 -34.77 54.66
C LEU A 2 -38.09 -33.92 54.53
N ALA A 3 -37.19 -34.44 53.69
CA ALA A 3 -36.61 -33.88 52.45
C ALA A 3 -36.24 -32.37 52.29
N PRO A 4 -35.19 -32.08 51.47
CA PRO A 4 -34.51 -30.79 51.34
C PRO A 4 -35.07 -29.89 50.20
N LEU A 5 -34.78 -28.59 50.24
CA LEU A 5 -34.96 -27.61 49.15
C LEU A 5 -33.71 -26.71 49.20
N LEU A 6 -32.71 -26.72 48.32
CA LEU A 6 -32.63 -26.82 46.86
C LEU A 6 -33.59 -25.90 46.11
N THR A 7 -33.33 -24.58 46.18
CA THR A 7 -33.83 -23.62 45.19
C THR A 7 -32.67 -23.08 44.36
N LEU A 8 -32.48 -23.77 43.23
CA LEU A 8 -32.09 -23.26 41.92
C LEU A 8 -31.42 -21.88 41.88
N ALA A 9 -30.12 -21.92 41.64
CA ALA A 9 -29.49 -21.02 40.69
C ALA A 9 -30.18 -21.16 39.33
N LEU A 10 -30.93 -20.15 38.90
CA LEU A 10 -31.22 -19.88 37.50
C LEU A 10 -31.29 -18.36 37.32
N LEU A 11 -30.12 -17.73 37.33
CA LEU A 11 -29.94 -16.46 36.65
C LEU A 11 -30.23 -16.74 35.17
N PRO A 12 -31.23 -16.12 34.53
CA PRO A 12 -31.33 -16.21 33.08
C PRO A 12 -30.13 -15.42 32.55
N LEU A 13 -29.05 -16.15 32.23
CA LEU A 13 -28.11 -15.74 31.21
C LEU A 13 -28.95 -15.62 29.94
N ALA A 14 -29.49 -14.42 29.73
CA ALA A 14 -29.97 -13.99 28.44
C ALA A 14 -28.77 -14.07 27.50
N LEU A 15 -28.58 -15.25 26.91
CA LEU A 15 -27.92 -15.39 25.63
C LEU A 15 -28.61 -14.38 24.74
N ALA A 16 -27.91 -13.31 24.41
CA ALA A 16 -28.31 -12.36 23.38
C ALA A 16 -28.34 -13.14 22.05
N ALA A 17 -29.38 -13.93 21.87
CA ALA A 17 -29.69 -14.58 20.61
C ALA A 17 -30.24 -13.47 19.73
N CYS A 18 -29.38 -12.95 18.87
CA CYS A 18 -29.76 -12.06 17.80
C CYS A 18 -30.91 -12.69 17.00
N PRO A 19 -32.11 -12.08 16.98
CA PRO A 19 -33.26 -12.64 16.28
C PRO A 19 -33.15 -12.35 14.77
N CYS A 20 -32.13 -12.90 14.12
CA CYS A 20 -31.96 -12.78 12.67
C CYS A 20 -32.58 -14.00 11.96
N PRO A 21 -33.31 -13.80 10.85
CA PRO A 21 -33.80 -14.92 10.05
C PRO A 21 -32.62 -15.67 9.40
N PRO A 22 -32.77 -16.97 9.11
CA PRO A 22 -31.73 -17.73 8.42
C PRO A 22 -31.43 -17.10 7.05
N ALA A 23 -30.17 -16.73 6.84
CA ALA A 23 -29.73 -16.06 5.63
C ALA A 23 -29.06 -17.03 4.64
N PRO A 24 -29.32 -16.91 3.33
CA PRO A 24 -28.59 -17.67 2.33
C PRO A 24 -27.16 -17.13 2.16
N ALA A 25 -26.25 -17.93 1.61
CA ALA A 25 -24.86 -17.49 1.35
C ALA A 25 -24.76 -16.23 0.47
N ALA A 26 -25.76 -15.94 -0.37
CA ALA A 26 -25.82 -14.72 -1.18
C ALA A 26 -26.06 -13.44 -0.36
N ALA A 27 -26.48 -13.56 0.90
CA ALA A 27 -26.71 -12.45 1.82
C ALA A 27 -25.49 -12.12 2.70
N GLU A 28 -24.39 -12.86 2.53
CA GLU A 28 -23.15 -12.60 3.27
C GLU A 28 -22.65 -11.18 3.04
N VAL A 29 -22.06 -10.60 4.09
CA VAL A 29 -21.45 -9.27 4.05
C VAL A 29 -20.07 -9.29 4.71
N CYS A 30 -19.16 -8.49 4.22
CA CYS A 30 -17.86 -8.27 4.86
C CYS A 30 -17.94 -7.06 5.78
N GLY A 31 -17.60 -7.23 7.07
CA GLY A 31 -17.47 -6.14 8.03
C GLY A 31 -16.16 -5.37 7.85
N SER A 32 -16.11 -4.14 8.36
CA SER A 32 -14.90 -3.30 8.40
C SER A 32 -13.83 -3.84 9.35
N ASP A 33 -14.17 -4.83 10.17
CA ASP A 33 -13.24 -5.66 10.95
C ASP A 33 -12.66 -6.83 10.14
N HIS A 34 -12.98 -6.90 8.85
CA HIS A 34 -12.59 -7.93 7.91
C HIS A 34 -13.09 -9.34 8.27
N LYS A 35 -14.24 -9.41 8.95
CA LYS A 35 -14.95 -10.65 9.24
C LYS A 35 -16.17 -10.78 8.33
N THR A 36 -16.37 -11.97 7.77
CA THR A 36 -17.60 -12.27 7.01
C THR A 36 -18.73 -12.58 7.99
N TYR A 37 -19.87 -11.91 7.79
CA TYR A 37 -21.11 -12.14 8.51
C TYR A 37 -22.15 -12.80 7.59
N PRO A 38 -22.98 -13.73 8.10
CA PRO A 38 -23.99 -14.43 7.30
C PRO A 38 -25.03 -13.49 6.69
N SER A 39 -25.29 -12.36 7.36
CA SER A 39 -26.16 -11.30 6.87
C SER A 39 -25.78 -9.94 7.48
N ALA A 40 -26.33 -8.86 6.91
CA ALA A 40 -26.26 -7.54 7.52
C ALA A 40 -26.89 -7.51 8.93
N CYS A 41 -27.95 -8.29 9.18
CA CYS A 41 -28.56 -8.40 10.50
C CYS A 41 -27.58 -9.01 11.52
N ASP A 42 -26.84 -10.04 11.11
CA ASP A 42 -25.84 -10.67 11.97
C ASP A 42 -24.68 -9.72 12.26
N LEU A 43 -24.29 -8.89 11.28
CA LEU A 43 -23.31 -7.83 11.49
C LEU A 43 -23.81 -6.84 12.54
N ASP A 44 -24.99 -6.25 12.34
CA ASP A 44 -25.52 -5.23 13.26
C ASP A 44 -25.72 -5.75 14.69
N CYS A 45 -26.00 -7.05 14.83
CA CYS A 45 -26.31 -7.63 16.12
C CYS A 45 -25.10 -8.23 16.85
N THR A 46 -24.13 -8.79 16.11
CA THR A 46 -22.96 -9.46 16.73
C THR A 46 -21.66 -8.67 16.61
N ALA A 47 -21.61 -7.64 15.76
CA ALA A 47 -20.39 -6.88 15.57
C ALA A 47 -20.10 -5.94 16.75
N PRO A 48 -18.83 -5.75 17.11
CA PRO A 48 -18.43 -4.72 18.06
C PRO A 48 -18.87 -3.32 17.60
N PRO A 49 -19.09 -2.38 18.54
CA PRO A 49 -19.40 -1.00 18.18
C PRO A 49 -18.32 -0.40 17.28
N GLY A 50 -18.74 0.25 16.20
CA GLY A 50 -17.85 0.87 15.20
C GLY A 50 -17.50 -0.03 14.01
N VAL A 51 -17.96 -1.28 13.99
CA VAL A 51 -17.87 -2.14 12.81
C VAL A 51 -19.09 -1.91 11.92
N ALA A 52 -18.83 -1.60 10.65
CA ALA A 52 -19.86 -1.39 9.63
C ALA A 52 -19.63 -2.34 8.45
N ALA A 53 -20.63 -2.53 7.60
CA ALA A 53 -20.44 -3.28 6.36
C ALA A 53 -19.44 -2.55 5.45
N ALA A 54 -18.36 -3.23 5.08
CA ALA A 54 -17.35 -2.75 4.14
C ALA A 54 -17.79 -2.96 2.68
N HIS A 55 -18.27 -4.17 2.36
CA HIS A 55 -18.80 -4.50 1.04
C HIS A 55 -19.76 -5.70 1.09
N PRO A 56 -20.67 -5.85 0.11
CA PRO A 56 -21.50 -7.05 -0.03
C PRO A 56 -20.67 -8.27 -0.43
N GLY A 57 -21.12 -9.46 -0.02
CA GLY A 57 -20.42 -10.72 -0.21
C GLY A 57 -19.35 -10.99 0.86
N PRO A 58 -18.76 -12.20 0.86
CA PRO A 58 -17.74 -12.58 1.82
C PRO A 58 -16.46 -11.77 1.66
N CYS A 59 -15.75 -11.54 2.77
CA CYS A 59 -14.43 -10.91 2.75
C CYS A 59 -13.45 -11.69 1.86
N ARG A 60 -12.61 -10.97 1.09
CA ARG A 60 -11.59 -11.62 0.27
C ARG A 60 -10.46 -12.17 1.14
N PRO A 61 -9.64 -13.11 0.64
CA PRO A 61 -8.48 -13.61 1.38
C PRO A 61 -7.50 -12.51 1.82
N ALA A 62 -7.43 -11.42 1.05
CA ALA A 62 -6.63 -10.24 1.41
C ALA A 62 -7.22 -9.46 2.60
N ASP A 63 -8.54 -9.41 2.73
CA ASP A 63 -9.24 -8.72 3.82
C ASP A 63 -9.11 -9.55 5.11
N ALA A 64 -9.34 -10.86 5.04
CA ALA A 64 -9.22 -11.76 6.20
C ALA A 64 -7.81 -11.79 6.82
N ALA A 65 -6.77 -11.43 6.05
CA ALA A 65 -5.41 -11.30 6.55
C ALA A 65 -5.21 -10.09 7.48
N LEU A 66 -6.07 -9.06 7.37
CA LEU A 66 -6.03 -7.84 8.17
C LEU A 66 -6.77 -7.98 9.51
N GLY A 67 -7.75 -8.91 9.61
CA GLY A 67 -8.56 -9.15 10.81
C GLY A 67 -8.00 -10.20 11.79
N ARG A 68 -6.84 -10.82 11.51
CA ARG A 68 -6.32 -11.92 12.35
C ARG A 68 -5.45 -11.37 13.50
N PRO A 69 -5.74 -11.69 14.77
CA PRO A 69 -4.82 -11.38 15.85
C PRO A 69 -3.49 -12.11 15.56
N THR A 70 -2.40 -11.33 15.53
CA THR A 70 -1.08 -11.83 15.19
C THR A 70 -0.59 -12.76 16.29
N ASN A 71 -0.71 -14.08 16.08
CA ASN A 71 0.02 -15.04 16.91
C ASN A 71 1.53 -14.80 16.73
N ALA A 72 2.27 -14.78 17.84
CA ALA A 72 3.72 -14.55 17.85
C ALA A 72 4.47 -15.50 16.89
N THR A 73 3.97 -16.70 16.68
CA THR A 73 4.49 -17.70 15.73
C THR A 73 4.33 -17.27 14.27
N LEU A 74 3.22 -16.63 13.90
CA LEU A 74 3.00 -16.04 12.56
C LEU A 74 3.85 -14.77 12.37
N LEU A 75 4.13 -14.01 13.43
CA LEU A 75 5.11 -12.92 13.38
C LEU A 75 6.54 -13.43 13.20
N LEU A 76 6.91 -14.57 13.77
CA LEU A 76 8.23 -15.20 13.58
C LEU A 76 8.39 -15.82 12.19
N SER A 77 7.34 -16.44 11.66
CA SER A 77 7.31 -16.97 10.28
C SER A 77 7.19 -15.86 9.24
N GLY A 78 6.37 -14.84 9.48
CA GLY A 78 6.28 -13.63 8.67
C GLY A 78 7.57 -12.81 8.73
N ARG A 79 8.23 -12.73 9.89
CA ARG A 79 9.60 -12.21 9.99
C ARG A 79 10.53 -13.06 9.15
N ARG A 80 10.61 -14.39 9.30
CA ARG A 80 11.49 -15.26 8.48
C ARG A 80 11.21 -15.23 6.97
N ALA A 81 9.96 -15.00 6.55
CA ALA A 81 9.63 -14.75 5.16
C ALA A 81 10.09 -13.35 4.71
N ARG A 82 10.01 -12.34 5.60
CA ARG A 82 10.47 -10.95 5.37
C ARG A 82 12.00 -10.78 5.38
N ARG A 83 12.71 -11.29 6.40
CA ARG A 83 13.62 -12.44 6.26
C ARG A 83 14.31 -12.61 4.91
N SER A 84 13.90 -13.70 4.26
CA SER A 84 14.33 -14.10 2.92
C SER A 84 14.11 -12.98 1.90
N ALA A 85 12.96 -12.30 1.93
CA ALA A 85 12.61 -11.33 0.91
C ALA A 85 13.59 -10.13 0.84
N THR A 86 14.13 -9.66 1.97
CA THR A 86 15.08 -8.54 1.98
C THR A 86 16.44 -8.98 1.45
N THR A 87 16.95 -10.12 1.91
CA THR A 87 18.22 -10.67 1.43
C THR A 87 18.16 -11.05 -0.04
N ASP A 88 17.04 -11.56 -0.52
CA ASP A 88 16.83 -11.93 -1.91
C ASP A 88 16.71 -10.68 -2.81
N ALA A 89 16.04 -9.63 -2.31
CA ALA A 89 15.98 -8.34 -3.00
C ALA A 89 17.37 -7.68 -3.11
N MET A 90 18.18 -7.70 -2.05
CA MET A 90 19.57 -7.21 -2.10
C MET A 90 20.41 -7.98 -3.10
N LYS A 91 20.43 -9.31 -3.03
CA LYS A 91 21.19 -10.13 -3.98
C LYS A 91 20.77 -9.89 -5.43
N LYS A 92 19.47 -9.70 -5.65
CA LYS A 92 18.95 -9.37 -6.99
C LYS A 92 19.41 -7.98 -7.45
N PHE A 93 19.43 -7.00 -6.55
CA PHE A 93 19.94 -5.67 -6.84
C PHE A 93 21.44 -5.71 -7.14
N GLU A 94 22.26 -6.27 -6.25
CA GLU A 94 23.71 -6.40 -6.43
C GLU A 94 24.06 -7.13 -7.72
N LYS A 95 23.34 -8.21 -8.04
CA LYS A 95 23.51 -8.93 -9.30
C LYS A 95 23.22 -8.02 -10.50
N CYS A 96 22.14 -7.26 -10.46
CA CYS A 96 21.77 -6.33 -11.54
C CYS A 96 22.74 -5.14 -11.65
N GLU A 97 23.29 -4.66 -10.54
CA GLU A 97 24.30 -3.59 -10.54
C GLU A 97 25.65 -4.10 -11.07
N SER A 98 26.05 -5.32 -10.66
CA SER A 98 27.40 -5.87 -10.85
C SER A 98 27.60 -6.73 -12.10
N ASP A 99 26.56 -7.11 -12.84
CA ASP A 99 26.69 -8.05 -13.97
C ASP A 99 27.54 -7.49 -15.13
N ARG A 100 28.88 -7.64 -15.05
CA ARG A 100 29.80 -7.82 -16.19
C ARG A 100 29.87 -9.30 -16.58
N GLN A 101 28.73 -9.95 -16.85
CA GLN A 101 28.73 -11.30 -17.41
C GLN A 101 28.38 -11.29 -18.91
N LEU A 102 29.35 -11.69 -19.73
CA LEU A 102 29.10 -12.25 -21.06
C LEU A 102 28.31 -13.56 -20.88
N ASP A 103 26.97 -13.50 -20.96
CA ASP A 103 26.18 -14.71 -21.17
C ASP A 103 26.27 -15.12 -22.64
N SER A 104 27.21 -16.01 -22.95
CA SER A 104 27.41 -16.58 -24.29
C SER A 104 26.20 -17.37 -24.82
N ARG A 105 25.12 -17.55 -24.05
CA ARG A 105 23.93 -18.32 -24.46
C ARG A 105 22.71 -17.51 -24.85
N ARG A 106 22.61 -16.21 -24.52
CA ARG A 106 21.35 -15.49 -24.71
C ARG A 106 21.34 -14.27 -25.60
N LEU A 107 22.49 -13.71 -26.00
CA LEU A 107 22.52 -12.58 -26.95
C LEU A 107 21.55 -11.42 -26.60
N GLU A 108 21.19 -11.29 -25.33
CA GLU A 108 20.29 -10.27 -24.81
C GLU A 108 20.90 -9.71 -23.52
N SER A 109 21.16 -8.40 -23.56
CA SER A 109 21.78 -7.62 -22.50
C SER A 109 20.84 -7.55 -21.30
N LEU A 110 21.22 -8.19 -20.19
CA LEU A 110 20.56 -7.96 -18.90
C LEU A 110 21.34 -6.85 -18.18
N PHE A 111 20.76 -5.65 -18.22
CA PHE A 111 21.05 -4.42 -17.46
C PHE A 111 22.42 -4.31 -16.76
N GLN A 112 23.28 -3.41 -17.28
CA GLN A 112 24.64 -3.14 -16.81
C GLN A 112 24.75 -1.69 -16.29
N CYS A 113 24.33 -1.41 -15.05
CA CYS A 113 24.37 -0.04 -14.54
C CYS A 113 25.78 0.46 -14.21
N GLY A 114 26.74 -0.45 -14.01
CA GLY A 114 28.16 -0.12 -13.83
C GLY A 114 28.87 0.41 -15.08
N GLU A 115 28.40 0.04 -16.29
CA GLU A 115 28.97 0.45 -17.58
C GLU A 115 27.92 1.09 -18.51
N VAL A 116 26.77 1.53 -17.98
CA VAL A 116 25.68 2.07 -18.80
C VAL A 116 26.19 3.22 -19.66
N SER A 117 26.07 3.05 -20.99
CA SER A 117 26.46 4.06 -21.96
C SER A 117 25.40 5.15 -21.99
N CYS A 118 25.60 6.19 -21.18
CA CYS A 118 24.82 7.43 -21.22
C CYS A 118 25.23 8.32 -22.41
N SER A 119 25.43 7.72 -23.58
CA SER A 119 25.96 8.39 -24.78
C SER A 119 25.00 9.43 -25.37
N GLU A 120 23.73 9.38 -25.00
CA GLU A 120 22.73 10.40 -25.32
C GLU A 120 22.95 11.71 -24.55
N CYS A 121 23.66 11.65 -23.42
CA CYS A 121 24.01 12.83 -22.62
C CYS A 121 25.18 13.57 -23.28
N THR A 122 24.88 14.64 -24.00
CA THR A 122 25.86 15.50 -24.68
C THR A 122 25.68 16.96 -24.25
N GLY A 123 26.73 17.78 -24.34
CA GLY A 123 26.67 19.21 -24.04
C GLY A 123 27.02 19.59 -22.59
N GLU A 124 26.76 20.84 -22.22
CA GLU A 124 27.20 21.45 -20.95
C GLU A 124 26.45 20.92 -19.71
N GLU A 125 25.22 20.41 -19.88
CA GLU A 125 24.43 19.76 -18.81
C GLU A 125 24.57 18.23 -18.79
N ALA A 126 25.60 17.69 -19.47
CA ALA A 126 25.83 16.24 -19.52
C ALA A 126 25.98 15.60 -18.13
N GLY A 127 26.46 16.34 -17.12
CA GLY A 127 26.60 15.83 -15.75
C GLY A 127 25.27 15.42 -15.11
N ASP A 128 24.25 16.27 -15.20
CA ASP A 128 22.92 16.01 -14.65
C ASP A 128 22.22 14.87 -15.40
N CYS A 129 22.34 14.88 -16.73
CA CYS A 129 21.85 13.80 -17.58
C CYS A 129 22.51 12.46 -17.24
N MET A 130 23.85 12.41 -17.11
CA MET A 130 24.58 11.20 -16.77
C MET A 130 24.18 10.66 -15.39
N LEU A 131 23.95 11.55 -14.42
CA LEU A 131 23.47 11.17 -13.08
C LEU A 131 22.11 10.49 -13.16
N MET A 132 21.17 11.07 -13.92
CA MET A 132 19.82 10.52 -14.08
C MET A 132 19.80 9.26 -14.94
N CYS A 133 20.59 9.18 -16.00
CA CYS A 133 20.76 7.97 -16.81
C CYS A 133 21.21 6.78 -15.96
N LYS A 134 22.25 6.96 -15.12
CA LYS A 134 22.69 5.93 -14.18
C LYS A 134 21.62 5.60 -13.15
N ARG A 135 20.95 6.61 -12.59
CA ARG A 135 19.85 6.41 -11.64
C ARG A 135 18.72 5.58 -12.26
N ASN A 136 18.31 5.90 -13.47
CA ASN A 136 17.23 5.20 -14.18
C ASN A 136 17.57 3.73 -14.41
N CYS A 137 18.84 3.44 -14.72
CA CYS A 137 19.32 2.07 -14.78
C CYS A 137 19.17 1.34 -13.44
N LEU A 138 19.67 1.93 -12.34
CA LEU A 138 19.57 1.32 -10.99
C LEU A 138 18.10 1.14 -10.56
N CYS A 139 17.22 2.07 -10.92
CA CYS A 139 15.80 1.94 -10.67
C CYS A 139 15.19 0.77 -11.45
N GLY A 140 15.66 0.52 -12.68
CA GLY A 140 15.34 -0.69 -13.44
C GLY A 140 15.66 -1.97 -12.68
N CYS A 141 16.79 -2.01 -11.94
CA CYS A 141 17.15 -3.15 -11.09
C CYS A 141 16.16 -3.42 -9.95
N LEU A 142 15.46 -2.39 -9.47
CA LEU A 142 14.38 -2.50 -8.49
C LEU A 142 13.02 -2.82 -9.13
N GLY A 143 12.96 -2.93 -10.47
CA GLY A 143 11.71 -3.07 -11.22
C GLY A 143 10.94 -1.76 -11.36
N LEU A 144 11.61 -0.62 -11.16
CA LEU A 144 11.07 0.72 -11.38
C LEU A 144 11.68 1.32 -12.65
N HIS A 145 11.04 1.11 -13.79
CA HIS A 145 11.47 1.76 -15.03
C HIS A 145 11.13 3.25 -15.00
N THR A 146 12.10 4.07 -15.39
CA THR A 146 12.03 5.53 -15.40
C THR A 146 12.71 6.04 -16.68
N THR A 147 12.20 7.12 -17.25
CA THR A 147 12.84 7.82 -18.40
C THR A 147 13.24 9.25 -18.03
N GLY A 148 12.91 9.69 -16.82
CA GLY A 148 13.07 11.08 -16.40
C GLY A 148 14.54 11.44 -16.29
N LEU A 149 14.93 12.54 -16.95
CA LEU A 149 16.31 13.06 -16.92
C LEU A 149 16.45 14.35 -16.10
N ASP A 150 15.37 14.86 -15.51
CA ASP A 150 15.39 16.07 -14.68
C ASP A 150 15.94 15.78 -13.27
N SER A 151 17.25 15.97 -13.12
CA SER A 151 17.98 15.77 -11.87
C SER A 151 17.50 16.70 -10.75
N ARG A 152 17.10 17.93 -11.09
CA ARG A 152 16.66 18.95 -10.12
C ARG A 152 15.31 18.57 -9.53
N ARG A 153 14.38 18.11 -10.37
CA ARG A 153 13.06 17.64 -9.92
C ARG A 153 13.16 16.38 -9.08
N CYS A 154 14.03 15.45 -9.48
CA CYS A 154 14.34 14.27 -8.67
C CYS A 154 14.91 14.66 -7.30
N SER A 155 15.88 15.58 -7.27
CA SER A 155 16.52 16.05 -6.02
C SER A 155 15.52 16.73 -5.09
N ARG A 156 14.69 17.64 -5.61
CA ARG A 156 13.63 18.29 -4.82
C ARG A 156 12.66 17.27 -4.22
N CYS A 157 12.22 16.29 -5.00
CA CYS A 157 11.35 15.23 -4.49
C CYS A 157 12.03 14.43 -3.36
N ARG A 158 13.33 14.14 -3.46
CA ARG A 158 14.06 13.42 -2.41
C ARG A 158 14.13 14.22 -1.10
N GLU A 159 14.28 15.54 -1.20
CA GLU A 159 14.24 16.46 -0.06
C GLU A 159 12.85 16.52 0.56
N GLU A 160 11.81 16.75 -0.24
CA GLU A 160 10.41 16.84 0.22
C GLU A 160 9.96 15.53 0.90
N ARG A 161 10.39 14.38 0.39
CA ARG A 161 10.10 13.06 0.98
C ARG A 161 11.07 12.66 2.09
N ASN A 162 12.10 13.46 2.32
CA ASN A 162 13.16 13.20 3.29
C ASN A 162 13.77 11.79 3.16
N CYS A 163 14.06 11.34 1.92
CA CYS A 163 14.53 9.97 1.67
C CYS A 163 15.81 9.65 2.48
N VAL A 164 16.78 10.58 2.45
CA VAL A 164 18.06 10.43 3.15
C VAL A 164 17.87 10.49 4.67
N GLY A 165 17.04 11.39 5.19
CA GLY A 165 16.79 11.46 6.63
C GLY A 165 16.08 10.23 7.17
N GLN A 166 15.16 9.63 6.40
CA GLN A 166 14.55 8.35 6.75
C GLN A 166 15.58 7.21 6.74
N TYR A 167 16.48 7.18 5.76
CA TYR A 167 17.59 6.22 5.70
C TYR A 167 18.49 6.30 6.93
N VAL A 168 18.98 7.51 7.27
CA VAL A 168 19.85 7.73 8.44
C VAL A 168 19.15 7.31 9.73
N ALA A 169 17.90 7.76 9.93
CA ALA A 169 17.12 7.39 11.12
C ALA A 169 16.84 5.88 11.21
N CYS A 170 16.76 5.19 10.07
CA CYS A 170 16.62 3.74 10.00
C CYS A 170 17.94 3.05 10.37
N MET A 171 19.05 3.49 9.78
CA MET A 171 20.40 2.94 10.02
C MET A 171 20.83 3.07 11.48
N ASP A 172 20.52 4.19 12.14
CA ASP A 172 20.81 4.43 13.56
C ASP A 172 20.13 3.43 14.49
N ARG A 173 19.00 2.85 14.04
CA ARG A 173 18.22 1.87 14.81
C ARG A 173 18.57 0.42 14.46
N CYS A 174 19.41 0.20 13.44
CA CYS A 174 19.71 -1.13 12.94
C CYS A 174 20.93 -1.78 13.62
N SER A 175 20.72 -3.01 14.10
CA SER A 175 21.78 -3.83 14.71
C SER A 175 22.27 -4.98 13.81
N THR A 176 21.53 -5.35 12.76
CA THR A 176 21.86 -6.47 11.86
C THR A 176 22.08 -5.99 10.43
N GLN A 177 22.83 -6.77 9.65
CA GLN A 177 23.05 -6.47 8.22
C GLN A 177 21.73 -6.43 7.45
N GLU A 178 20.85 -7.40 7.67
CA GLU A 178 19.53 -7.44 7.02
C GLU A 178 18.68 -6.19 7.31
N CYS A 179 18.78 -5.63 8.51
CA CYS A 179 18.12 -4.37 8.85
C CYS A 179 18.71 -3.21 8.04
N ARG A 180 20.04 -3.14 7.93
CA ARG A 180 20.74 -2.11 7.13
C ARG A 180 20.39 -2.24 5.64
N ASP A 181 20.41 -3.45 5.13
CA ASP A 181 20.00 -3.82 3.78
C ASP A 181 18.57 -3.35 3.49
N ARG A 182 17.66 -3.52 4.45
CA ARG A 182 16.29 -3.01 4.33
C ARG A 182 16.23 -1.49 4.28
N CYS A 183 16.95 -0.80 5.16
CA CYS A 183 17.00 0.67 5.16
C CYS A 183 17.52 1.20 3.82
N TRP A 184 18.57 0.57 3.30
CA TRP A 184 19.17 0.93 2.02
C TRP A 184 18.19 0.69 0.87
N LEU A 185 17.51 -0.47 0.83
CA LEU A 185 16.47 -0.73 -0.18
C LEU A 185 15.35 0.31 -0.10
N ASP A 186 14.86 0.64 1.10
CA ASP A 186 13.79 1.61 1.27
C ASP A 186 14.21 3.03 0.80
N GLU A 187 15.47 3.42 1.00
CA GLU A 187 16.03 4.67 0.44
C GLU A 187 16.06 4.65 -1.09
N GLU A 188 16.54 3.56 -1.68
CA GLU A 188 16.64 3.40 -3.12
C GLU A 188 15.26 3.37 -3.78
N TRP A 189 14.29 2.69 -3.19
CA TRP A 189 12.88 2.75 -3.60
C TRP A 189 12.32 4.18 -3.52
N CYS A 190 12.66 4.93 -2.47
CA CYS A 190 12.25 6.33 -2.33
C CYS A 190 12.83 7.20 -3.45
N THR A 191 14.13 7.06 -3.71
CA THR A 191 14.82 7.82 -4.74
C THR A 191 14.33 7.47 -6.15
N CYS A 192 14.10 6.20 -6.44
CA CYS A 192 13.59 5.77 -7.74
C CYS A 192 12.15 6.20 -8.03
N ARG A 193 11.30 6.25 -7.00
CA ARG A 193 9.97 6.89 -7.13
C ARG A 193 10.08 8.38 -7.43
N CYS A 194 11.08 9.07 -6.90
CA CYS A 194 11.33 10.46 -7.26
C CYS A 194 11.85 10.61 -8.70
N ALA A 195 12.69 9.70 -9.16
CA ALA A 195 13.13 9.66 -10.56
C ALA A 195 11.96 9.44 -11.54
N GLN A 196 10.97 8.61 -11.18
CA GLN A 196 9.72 8.45 -11.97
C GLN A 196 8.90 9.74 -12.07
N GLN A 197 8.90 10.56 -11.03
CA GLN A 197 8.16 11.83 -11.03
C GLN A 197 8.88 12.93 -11.83
N ALA A 198 10.19 12.75 -12.08
CA ALA A 198 10.99 13.63 -12.92
C ALA A 198 10.64 13.52 -14.42
N ASP A 199 9.88 12.51 -14.84
CA ASP A 199 9.45 12.30 -16.23
C ASP A 199 8.40 13.31 -16.74
N GLY A 200 7.79 14.11 -15.88
CA GLY A 200 6.74 15.05 -16.31
C GLY A 200 5.47 14.43 -16.92
N LEU A 201 5.44 13.11 -17.15
CA LEU A 201 4.28 12.36 -17.66
C LEU A 201 3.40 11.75 -16.56
N VAL A 202 3.87 11.72 -15.31
CA VAL A 202 2.97 11.52 -14.17
C VAL A 202 2.38 12.86 -13.82
N SER A 203 1.34 13.23 -14.57
CA SER A 203 0.25 14.02 -14.03
C SER A 203 -0.04 13.46 -12.64
N SER A 204 0.14 14.29 -11.64
CA SER A 204 -0.48 14.13 -10.34
C SER A 204 -1.94 13.74 -10.57
N SER A 205 -2.27 12.45 -10.46
CA SER A 205 -3.61 12.02 -10.11
C SER A 205 -3.82 12.32 -8.62
N SER A 206 -3.63 13.59 -8.23
CA SER A 206 -4.41 14.15 -7.15
C SER A 206 -5.77 14.43 -7.76
N SER A 207 -6.71 13.54 -7.49
CA SER A 207 -8.13 13.87 -7.51
C SER A 207 -8.37 15.01 -6.51
N ALA A 208 -8.15 16.25 -6.97
CA ALA A 208 -8.87 17.40 -6.45
C ALA A 208 -10.12 17.56 -7.34
N PRO A 209 -11.34 17.60 -6.76
CA PRO A 209 -12.54 17.73 -7.55
C PRO A 209 -12.59 19.14 -8.15
N VAL A 210 -12.36 19.24 -9.45
CA VAL A 210 -12.90 20.33 -10.26
C VAL A 210 -14.41 20.09 -10.35
N LEU A 211 -15.14 20.46 -9.30
CA LEU A 211 -16.60 20.44 -9.26
C LEU A 211 -17.10 21.35 -8.11
N LEU A 212 -16.62 22.60 -8.09
CA LEU A 212 -17.18 23.66 -7.24
C LEU A 212 -17.68 24.89 -8.02
N THR A 213 -17.67 24.83 -9.36
CA THR A 213 -18.25 25.88 -10.21
C THR A 213 -19.61 25.52 -10.82
N GLU A 214 -19.96 24.24 -10.92
CA GLU A 214 -21.27 23.81 -11.49
C GLU A 214 -22.40 23.77 -10.43
N VAL A 215 -22.10 23.63 -9.14
CA VAL A 215 -23.13 23.62 -8.07
C VAL A 215 -23.63 25.03 -7.75
N LEU A 216 -22.81 26.07 -7.96
CA LEU A 216 -23.22 27.45 -7.69
C LEU A 216 -24.21 27.99 -8.75
N LEU A 217 -24.23 27.42 -9.96
CA LEU A 217 -25.20 27.80 -10.99
C LEU A 217 -26.56 27.09 -10.80
N ALA A 218 -26.58 25.90 -10.18
CA ALA A 218 -27.82 25.20 -9.86
C ALA A 218 -28.60 25.83 -8.69
N LEU A 219 -27.91 26.53 -7.78
CA LEU A 219 -28.54 27.22 -6.63
C LEU A 219 -29.16 28.58 -6.98
N LEU A 220 -28.95 29.11 -8.19
CA LEU A 220 -29.55 30.37 -8.64
C LEU A 220 -30.90 30.22 -9.36
N CYS A 221 -31.37 29.00 -9.62
CA CYS A 221 -32.66 28.73 -10.27
C CYS A 221 -33.84 28.45 -9.32
N ALA A 222 -33.65 28.54 -7.99
CA ALA A 222 -34.68 28.17 -7.00
C ALA A 222 -35.54 29.34 -6.48
N CYS A 223 -35.52 30.52 -7.10
CA CYS A 223 -36.34 31.66 -6.70
C CYS A 223 -37.24 32.14 -7.86
N ALA A 224 -38.25 31.33 -8.22
CA ALA A 224 -39.40 31.81 -8.98
C ALA A 224 -40.67 31.69 -8.10
N PRO A 225 -41.41 32.78 -7.82
CA PRO A 225 -42.63 32.72 -7.04
C PRO A 225 -43.77 32.05 -7.83
N PRO A 226 -44.76 31.41 -7.15
CA PRO A 226 -45.90 30.80 -7.80
C PRO A 226 -46.82 31.86 -8.42
N LYS A 227 -47.28 31.62 -9.66
CA LYS A 227 -48.33 32.43 -10.31
C LYS A 227 -49.69 32.16 -9.64
N PRO A 228 -50.55 33.18 -9.46
CA PRO A 228 -51.87 33.02 -8.90
C PRO A 228 -52.85 32.39 -9.90
N TRP A 229 -53.87 31.75 -9.34
CA TRP A 229 -54.89 30.93 -10.00
C TRP A 229 -55.89 31.79 -10.78
N THR A 230 -56.30 31.30 -11.95
CA THR A 230 -57.60 31.57 -12.58
C THR A 230 -58.14 30.27 -13.14
#